data_AF-A0A170UAI4-F1
#
_entry.id   AF-A0A170UAI4-F1
#
_cell.length_a   1.000
_cell.length_b   1.000
_cell.length_c   1.000
_cell.angle_alpha   90.00
_cell.angle_beta   90.00
_cell.angle_gamma   90.00
#
_symmetry.space_group_name_H-M   'P 1'
#
loop_
_entity.id
_entity.type
_entity.pdbx_description
1 polymer ?
#
loop_
_entity_poly.entity_id
_entity_poly.type
_entity_poly.pdbx_seq_one_letter_code
_entity_poly.pdbx_strand_id
1 'polypeptide(L)'
;TYASHFARKLVQEYFMLVPIDTQAVIDLPKDAPLFVANFLTAVTEGYSFIEGKQKFILPPRHMLEIVVRWIKDNPRLCLTPLLPAYHPALPQGAIVMPAVTPYTGLFKWCIMSVVDTSESSVQLYSLLESLLLSSLERAATEGLAENERNVVLAQDLATSVPALLGL
;
A
#
# COMPACT_ATOMS: atom_id res chain seq x y z
N THR A 1 -8.65 -4.97 10.84
CA THR A 1 -8.12 -4.34 12.08
C THR A 1 -8.79 -2.97 12.30
N TYR A 2 -8.75 -2.39 13.51
CA TYR A 2 -9.26 -1.01 13.74
C TYR A 2 -8.63 0.02 12.78
N ALA A 3 -7.34 -0.12 12.48
CA ALA A 3 -6.63 0.72 11.52
C ALA A 3 -7.23 0.66 10.11
N SER A 4 -7.59 -0.52 9.61
CA SER A 4 -8.17 -0.67 8.27
C SER A 4 -9.59 -0.13 8.19
N HIS A 5 -10.38 -0.23 9.26
CA HIS A 5 -11.70 0.42 9.33
C HIS A 5 -11.56 1.95 9.33
N PHE A 6 -10.65 2.50 10.12
CA PHE A 6 -10.35 3.93 10.14
C PHE A 6 -9.86 4.42 8.77
N ALA A 7 -8.90 3.73 8.17
CA ALA A 7 -8.35 4.09 6.87
C ALA A 7 -9.44 4.09 5.77
N ARG A 8 -10.30 3.07 5.75
CA ARG A 8 -11.43 3.00 4.81
C ARG A 8 -12.41 4.15 5.01
N LYS A 9 -12.71 4.51 6.27
CA LYS A 9 -13.54 5.67 6.59
C LYS A 9 -12.89 6.98 6.14
N LEU A 10 -11.59 7.15 6.35
CA LEU A 10 -10.84 8.32 5.90
C LEU A 10 -10.85 8.44 4.36
N VAL A 11 -10.75 7.32 3.63
CA VAL A 11 -10.91 7.33 2.18
C VAL A 11 -12.31 7.83 1.79
N GLN A 12 -13.36 7.30 2.42
CA GLN A 12 -14.75 7.65 2.11
C GLN A 12 -15.11 9.10 2.45
N GLU A 13 -14.65 9.60 3.59
CA GLU A 13 -15.07 10.90 4.14
C GLU A 13 -14.14 12.06 3.78
N TYR A 14 -12.91 11.77 3.35
CA TYR A 14 -11.95 12.81 2.96
C TYR A 14 -11.46 12.62 1.52
N PHE A 15 -10.74 11.52 1.24
CA PHE A 15 -10.07 11.38 -0.05
C PHE A 15 -11.02 11.31 -1.24
N MET A 16 -12.24 10.79 -1.07
CA MET A 16 -13.27 10.78 -2.12
C MET A 16 -13.90 12.16 -2.40
N LEU A 17 -13.79 13.10 -1.46
CA LEU A 17 -14.40 14.43 -1.58
C LEU A 17 -13.40 15.49 -2.05
N VAL A 18 -12.11 15.25 -1.83
CA VAL A 18 -11.04 16.19 -2.16
C VAL A 18 -10.56 15.97 -3.60
N PRO A 19 -10.41 17.03 -4.42
CA PRO A 19 -9.83 16.93 -5.75
C PRO A 19 -8.40 16.37 -5.71
N ILE A 20 -8.04 15.53 -6.68
CA ILE A 20 -6.73 14.85 -6.76
C ILE A 20 -5.56 15.84 -6.82
N ASP A 21 -5.81 17.03 -7.37
CA ASP A 21 -4.80 18.09 -7.51
C ASP A 21 -4.69 19.01 -6.28
N THR A 22 -5.34 18.66 -5.18
CA THR A 22 -5.22 19.43 -3.93
C THR A 22 -3.81 19.33 -3.38
N GLN A 23 -3.14 20.46 -3.21
CA GLN A 23 -1.73 20.51 -2.79
C GLN A 23 -1.46 19.75 -1.49
N ALA A 24 -2.36 19.85 -0.50
CA ALA A 24 -2.25 19.10 0.75
C ALA A 24 -2.29 17.58 0.56
N VAL A 25 -3.00 17.08 -0.46
CA VAL A 25 -2.99 15.64 -0.81
C VAL A 25 -1.68 15.29 -1.52
N ILE A 26 -1.19 16.16 -2.41
CA ILE A 26 0.04 15.94 -3.18
C ILE A 26 1.27 15.91 -2.27
N ASP A 27 1.36 16.82 -1.31
CA ASP A 27 2.53 16.97 -0.43
C ASP A 27 2.50 16.03 0.78
N LEU A 28 1.37 15.36 1.06
CA LEU A 28 1.23 14.46 2.21
C LEU A 28 2.35 13.40 2.33
N PRO A 29 2.80 12.73 1.24
CA PRO A 29 3.92 11.79 1.32
C PRO A 29 5.26 12.45 1.68
N LYS A 30 5.44 13.74 1.40
CA LYS A 30 6.64 14.49 1.77
C LYS A 30 6.57 14.98 3.21
N ASP A 31 5.41 15.48 3.62
CA ASP A 31 5.18 16.07 4.94
C ASP A 31 5.10 14.98 6.03
N ALA A 32 4.50 13.83 5.70
CA ALA A 32 4.26 12.75 6.66
C ALA A 32 4.46 11.35 6.02
N PRO A 33 5.67 11.01 5.54
CA PRO A 33 5.94 9.80 4.76
C PRO A 33 5.60 8.50 5.53
N LEU A 34 5.92 8.44 6.83
CA LEU A 34 5.62 7.25 7.64
C LEU A 34 4.13 7.06 7.85
N PHE A 35 3.40 8.16 8.08
CA PHE A 35 1.94 8.12 8.16
C PHE A 35 1.35 7.60 6.86
N VAL A 36 1.78 8.13 5.71
CA VAL A 36 1.25 7.72 4.41
C VAL A 36 1.56 6.24 4.14
N ALA A 37 2.77 5.77 4.41
CA ALA A 37 3.10 4.36 4.21
C ALA A 37 2.26 3.43 5.08
N ASN A 38 2.11 3.74 6.38
CA ASN A 38 1.25 2.97 7.28
C ASN A 38 -0.24 3.06 6.92
N PHE A 39 -0.68 4.23 6.45
CA PHE A 39 -2.02 4.44 5.93
C PHE A 39 -2.26 3.57 4.70
N LEU A 40 -1.35 3.52 3.73
CA LEU A 40 -1.46 2.63 2.57
C LEU A 40 -1.55 1.16 2.98
N THR A 41 -0.77 0.73 3.96
CA THR A 41 -0.88 -0.63 4.54
C THR A 41 -2.29 -0.88 5.09
N ALA A 42 -2.83 0.05 5.88
CA ALA A 42 -4.18 -0.07 6.43
C ALA A 42 -5.29 0.03 5.37
N VAL A 43 -5.14 0.87 4.35
CA VAL A 43 -6.08 1.02 3.23
C VAL A 43 -6.14 -0.28 2.44
N THR A 44 -5.00 -0.86 2.08
CA THR A 44 -4.95 -2.11 1.32
C THR A 44 -5.54 -3.28 2.10
N GLU A 45 -5.39 -3.32 3.43
CA GLU A 45 -6.11 -4.27 4.28
C GLU A 45 -7.63 -4.01 4.28
N GLY A 46 -8.07 -2.75 4.27
CA GLY A 46 -9.48 -2.37 4.26
C GLY A 46 -10.21 -2.61 2.93
N TYR A 47 -9.46 -2.67 1.83
CA TYR A 47 -9.89 -3.02 0.47
C TYR A 47 -9.29 -4.38 0.09
N SER A 48 -9.74 -5.42 0.80
CA SER A 48 -9.31 -6.81 0.65
C SER A 48 -10.53 -7.73 0.57
N PHE A 49 -10.32 -9.05 0.74
CA PHE A 49 -11.40 -10.01 0.94
C PHE A 49 -12.25 -9.65 2.15
N ILE A 50 -13.57 -9.67 1.97
CA ILE A 50 -14.49 -9.59 3.10
C ILE A 50 -14.72 -11.00 3.63
N GLU A 51 -14.45 -11.23 4.91
CA GLU A 51 -14.81 -12.48 5.57
C GLU A 51 -16.30 -12.80 5.37
N GLY A 52 -16.58 -14.00 4.87
CA GLY A 52 -17.95 -14.45 4.56
C GLY A 52 -18.49 -14.05 3.18
N LYS A 53 -17.70 -13.34 2.36
CA LYS A 53 -18.00 -13.11 0.94
C LYS A 53 -16.78 -13.47 0.11
N GLN A 54 -16.89 -14.37 -0.86
CA GLN A 54 -15.84 -14.66 -1.85
C GLN A 54 -15.66 -13.50 -2.85
N LYS A 55 -15.66 -12.25 -2.37
CA LYS A 55 -15.56 -11.06 -3.20
C LYS A 55 -14.47 -10.15 -2.62
N PHE A 56 -13.45 -9.92 -3.45
CA PHE A 56 -12.45 -8.91 -3.22
C PHE A 56 -13.03 -7.53 -3.50
N ILE A 57 -12.78 -6.55 -2.62
CA ILE A 57 -13.14 -5.17 -2.88
C ILE A 57 -11.91 -4.40 -3.30
N LEU A 58 -11.89 -3.93 -4.55
CA LEU A 58 -10.89 -2.98 -5.02
C LEU A 58 -11.18 -1.56 -4.50
N PRO A 59 -10.14 -0.73 -4.31
CA PRO A 59 -10.33 0.67 -3.92
C PRO A 59 -11.10 1.45 -5.01
N PRO A 60 -11.80 2.53 -4.65
CA PRO A 60 -12.35 3.45 -5.63
C PRO A 60 -11.25 3.99 -6.56
N ARG A 61 -11.56 4.16 -7.84
CA ARG A 61 -10.63 4.69 -8.86
C ARG A 61 -9.93 5.99 -8.40
N HIS A 62 -10.68 6.91 -7.81
CA HIS A 62 -10.15 8.18 -7.29
C HIS A 62 -9.03 7.98 -6.26
N MET A 63 -9.21 7.02 -5.35
CA MET A 63 -8.18 6.66 -4.38
C MET A 63 -6.96 6.02 -5.08
N LEU A 64 -7.20 5.15 -6.06
CA LEU A 64 -6.13 4.53 -6.84
C LEU A 64 -5.28 5.57 -7.59
N GLU A 65 -5.89 6.60 -8.17
CA GLU A 65 -5.18 7.70 -8.84
C GLU A 65 -4.27 8.47 -7.87
N ILE A 66 -4.74 8.73 -6.65
CA ILE A 66 -3.94 9.34 -5.58
C ILE A 66 -2.75 8.45 -5.22
N VAL A 67 -2.96 7.14 -5.03
CA VAL A 67 -1.89 6.18 -4.69
C VAL A 67 -0.84 6.12 -5.79
N VAL A 68 -1.26 6.01 -7.06
CA VAL A 68 -0.36 5.99 -8.22
C VAL A 68 0.49 7.26 -8.24
N ARG A 69 -0.11 8.43 -8.03
CA ARG A 69 0.61 9.70 -7.95
C ARG A 69 1.62 9.72 -6.82
N TRP A 70 1.22 9.33 -5.61
CA TRP A 70 2.11 9.31 -4.45
C TRP A 70 3.35 8.45 -4.67
N ILE A 71 3.19 7.25 -5.22
CA ILE A 71 4.31 6.32 -5.46
C ILE A 71 5.17 6.79 -6.64
N LYS A 72 4.55 7.34 -7.69
CA LYS A 72 5.27 7.93 -8.82
C LYS A 72 6.18 9.07 -8.37
N ASP A 73 5.65 9.98 -7.55
CA ASP A 73 6.37 11.16 -7.08
C ASP A 73 7.35 10.81 -5.94
N ASN A 74 7.09 9.74 -5.20
CA ASN A 74 7.90 9.31 -4.05
C ASN A 74 8.22 7.80 -4.13
N PRO A 75 9.19 7.37 -4.97
CA PRO A 75 9.45 5.94 -5.21
C PRO A 75 9.91 5.15 -3.99
N ARG A 76 10.41 5.81 -2.93
CA ARG A 76 10.81 5.17 -1.67
C ARG A 76 9.69 5.15 -0.60
N LEU A 77 8.50 5.67 -0.91
CA LEU A 77 7.40 5.81 0.05
C LEU A 77 7.06 4.47 0.73
N CYS A 78 6.96 3.39 -0.04
CA CYS A 78 6.64 2.06 0.47
C CYS A 78 7.74 1.46 1.37
N LEU A 79 8.97 1.97 1.32
CA LEU A 79 10.09 1.55 2.17
C LEU A 79 10.19 2.36 3.45
N THR A 80 9.48 3.49 3.55
CA THR A 80 9.52 4.38 4.73
C THR A 80 9.38 3.64 6.06
N PRO A 81 8.47 2.65 6.21
CA PRO A 81 8.33 1.92 7.47
C PRO A 81 9.58 1.15 7.88
N LEU A 82 10.48 0.83 6.95
CA LEU A 82 11.73 0.10 7.22
C LEU A 82 12.88 1.03 7.61
N LEU A 83 12.79 2.32 7.24
CA LEU A 83 13.89 3.28 7.41
C LEU A 83 14.02 3.72 8.88
N PRO A 84 15.19 3.53 9.52
CA PRO A 84 15.40 3.86 10.93
C PRO A 84 15.16 5.33 11.29
N ALA A 85 15.36 6.24 10.33
CA ALA A 85 15.18 7.68 10.51
C ALA A 85 13.74 8.07 10.89
N TYR A 86 12.75 7.22 10.61
CA TYR A 86 11.34 7.49 10.90
C TYR A 86 10.83 6.73 12.14
N HIS A 87 11.62 5.86 12.74
CA HIS A 87 11.17 5.12 13.92
C HIS A 87 11.21 6.01 15.18
N PRO A 88 10.14 5.99 16.00
CA PRO A 88 10.17 6.67 17.28
C PRO A 88 11.24 6.04 18.18
N ALA A 89 11.93 6.87 18.96
CA ALA A 89 12.88 6.39 19.96
C ALA A 89 12.14 5.50 20.97
N LEU A 90 12.48 4.22 20.98
CA LEU A 90 11.91 3.25 21.89
C LEU A 90 12.63 3.32 23.25
N PRO A 91 11.90 3.18 24.38
CA PRO A 91 12.54 3.04 25.68
C PRO A 91 13.40 1.78 25.74
N GLN A 92 14.46 1.79 26.56
CA GLN A 92 15.33 0.64 26.75
C GLN A 92 14.53 -0.61 27.16
N GLY A 93 14.73 -1.71 26.43
CA GLY A 93 14.06 -2.99 26.68
C GLY A 93 12.75 -3.21 25.92
N ALA A 94 12.28 -2.23 25.14
CA ALA A 94 11.13 -2.42 24.27
C ALA A 94 11.50 -3.23 23.01
N ILE A 95 10.59 -4.11 22.59
CA ILE A 95 10.73 -4.88 21.35
C ILE A 95 10.14 -4.06 20.20
N VAL A 96 10.91 -3.87 19.14
CA VAL A 96 10.45 -3.20 17.92
C VAL A 96 9.41 -4.08 17.25
N MET A 97 8.20 -3.56 17.04
CA MET A 97 7.20 -4.25 16.24
C MET A 97 7.67 -4.31 14.77
N PRO A 98 7.58 -5.46 14.08
CA PRO A 98 7.95 -5.55 12.68
C PRO A 98 7.19 -4.52 11.85
N ALA A 99 7.92 -3.71 11.09
CA ALA A 99 7.31 -2.75 10.18
C ALA A 99 6.63 -3.48 9.02
N VAL A 100 5.39 -3.11 8.72
CA VAL A 100 4.61 -3.69 7.63
C VAL A 100 4.58 -2.71 6.47
N THR A 101 5.15 -3.12 5.34
CA THR A 101 5.18 -2.30 4.13
C THR A 101 3.84 -2.37 3.37
N PRO A 102 3.48 -1.34 2.60
CA PRO A 102 2.27 -1.37 1.79
C PRO A 102 2.40 -2.26 0.54
N TYR A 103 3.60 -2.74 0.18
CA TYR A 103 3.85 -3.48 -1.06
C TYR A 103 2.92 -4.67 -1.23
N THR A 104 2.81 -5.53 -0.21
CA THR A 104 1.97 -6.72 -0.26
C THR A 104 0.54 -6.38 -0.66
N GLY A 105 -0.05 -5.39 -0.01
CA GLY A 105 -1.44 -5.00 -0.26
C GLY A 105 -1.64 -4.34 -1.63
N LEU A 106 -0.67 -3.55 -2.08
CA LEU A 106 -0.71 -2.91 -3.39
C LEU A 106 -0.54 -3.92 -4.53
N PHE A 107 0.34 -4.92 -4.38
CA PHE A 107 0.44 -6.03 -5.32
C PHE A 107 -0.83 -6.87 -5.37
N LYS A 108 -1.48 -7.12 -4.22
CA LYS A 108 -2.79 -7.78 -4.17
C LYS A 108 -3.83 -7.04 -5.02
N TRP A 109 -3.87 -5.71 -4.94
CA TRP A 109 -4.77 -4.94 -5.80
C TRP A 109 -4.46 -5.13 -7.28
N CYS A 110 -3.19 -5.08 -7.68
CA CYS A 110 -2.77 -5.28 -9.07
C CYS A 110 -3.19 -6.67 -9.57
N ILE A 111 -2.91 -7.71 -8.79
CA ILE A 111 -3.26 -9.10 -9.11
C ILE A 111 -4.79 -9.29 -9.21
N MET A 112 -5.53 -8.81 -8.21
CA MET A 112 -6.98 -8.97 -8.16
C MET A 112 -7.72 -8.11 -9.18
N SER A 113 -7.10 -7.03 -9.67
CA SER A 113 -7.67 -6.21 -10.75
C SER A 113 -7.81 -6.97 -12.07
N VAL A 114 -7.00 -8.01 -12.30
CA VAL A 114 -7.10 -8.87 -13.50
C VAL A 114 -8.33 -9.78 -13.41
N VAL A 115 -8.73 -10.16 -12.20
CA VAL A 115 -9.91 -10.99 -11.95
C VAL A 115 -11.19 -10.16 -12.01
N ASP A 116 -11.13 -8.89 -11.62
CA ASP A 116 -12.26 -7.97 -11.74
C ASP A 116 -12.44 -7.49 -13.19
N THR A 117 -13.58 -7.78 -13.80
CA THR A 117 -13.86 -7.48 -15.23
C THR A 117 -14.05 -5.98 -15.52
N SER A 118 -13.68 -5.08 -14.61
CA SER A 118 -13.91 -3.64 -14.76
C SER A 118 -12.76 -2.97 -15.53
N GLU A 119 -12.93 -2.84 -16.86
CA GLU A 119 -11.91 -2.27 -17.76
C GLU A 119 -11.46 -0.84 -17.38
N SER A 120 -12.32 -0.08 -16.70
CA SER A 120 -12.11 1.34 -16.46
C SER A 120 -10.78 1.66 -15.76
N SER A 121 -10.24 0.78 -14.92
CA SER A 121 -9.05 1.07 -14.09
C SER A 121 -7.81 0.23 -14.43
N VAL A 122 -7.86 -0.60 -15.47
CA VAL A 122 -6.76 -1.52 -15.85
C VAL A 122 -5.43 -0.78 -16.05
N GLN A 123 -5.46 0.35 -16.75
CA GLN A 123 -4.25 1.16 -17.01
C GLN A 123 -3.59 1.69 -15.73
N LEU A 124 -4.39 2.03 -14.72
CA LEU A 124 -3.88 2.53 -13.43
C LEU A 124 -3.22 1.41 -12.63
N TYR A 125 -3.78 0.20 -12.66
CA TYR A 125 -3.18 -0.96 -12.00
C TYR A 125 -1.89 -1.41 -12.68
N SER A 126 -1.83 -1.44 -14.01
CA SER A 126 -0.58 -1.74 -14.73
C SER A 126 0.50 -0.69 -14.45
N LEU A 127 0.12 0.59 -14.38
CA LEU A 127 1.05 1.65 -14.00
C LEU A 127 1.52 1.48 -12.55
N LEU A 128 0.60 1.19 -11.62
CA LEU A 128 0.94 0.93 -10.22
C LEU A 128 1.92 -0.24 -10.11
N GLU A 129 1.66 -1.35 -10.79
CA GLU A 129 2.55 -2.52 -10.82
C GLU A 129 3.96 -2.15 -11.28
N SER A 130 4.09 -1.43 -12.41
CA SER A 130 5.38 -0.97 -12.91
C SER A 130 6.11 -0.09 -11.90
N LEU A 131 5.39 0.84 -11.25
CA LEU A 131 5.97 1.72 -10.22
C LEU A 131 6.46 0.94 -8.99
N LEU A 132 5.71 -0.07 -8.55
CA LEU A 132 6.10 -0.93 -7.42
C LEU A 132 7.34 -1.75 -7.76
N LEU A 133 7.41 -2.33 -8.96
CA LEU A 133 8.57 -3.09 -9.42
C LEU A 133 9.82 -2.20 -9.53
N SER A 134 9.72 -1.03 -10.15
CA SER A 134 10.83 -0.06 -10.23
C SER A 134 11.27 0.43 -8.85
N SER A 135 10.33 0.58 -7.91
CA SER A 135 10.61 0.92 -6.52
C SER A 135 11.42 -0.17 -5.82
N LEU A 136 11.04 -1.44 -5.98
CA LEU A 136 11.77 -2.59 -5.43
C LEU A 136 13.16 -2.78 -6.05
N GLU A 137 13.28 -2.64 -7.38
CA GLU A 137 14.56 -2.73 -8.08
C GLU A 137 15.54 -1.67 -7.56
N ARG A 138 15.06 -0.45 -7.39
CA ARG A 138 15.85 0.64 -6.80
C ARG A 138 16.28 0.30 -5.36
N ALA A 139 15.37 -0.25 -4.57
CA ALA A 139 15.68 -0.68 -3.21
C ALA A 139 16.77 -1.77 -3.18
N ALA A 140 16.72 -2.72 -4.11
CA ALA A 140 17.70 -3.81 -4.21
C ALA A 140 19.09 -3.30 -4.63
N THR A 141 19.14 -2.33 -5.54
CA THR A 141 20.40 -1.74 -6.05
C THR A 141 21.06 -0.78 -5.06
N GLU A 142 20.26 -0.07 -4.26
CA GLU A 142 20.75 0.92 -3.30
C GLU A 142 21.24 0.30 -1.97
N GLY A 143 21.16 -1.03 -1.83
CA GLY A 143 21.69 -1.74 -0.66
C GLY A 143 20.89 -1.44 0.59
N LEU A 144 19.63 -1.90 0.63
CA LEU A 144 18.88 -2.03 1.88
C LEU A 144 19.70 -2.87 2.89
N ALA A 145 19.83 -2.39 4.13
CA ALA A 145 20.50 -3.10 5.20
C ALA A 145 19.89 -4.50 5.40
N GLU A 146 20.62 -5.47 5.96
CA GLU A 146 20.11 -6.87 6.06
C GLU A 146 18.75 -6.97 6.80
N ASN A 147 18.46 -6.03 7.71
CA ASN A 147 17.19 -5.92 8.42
C ASN A 147 16.01 -5.40 7.58
N GLU A 148 16.28 -4.89 6.39
CA GLU A 148 15.32 -4.26 5.48
C GLU A 148 14.98 -5.16 4.28
N ARG A 149 15.52 -6.39 4.22
CA ARG A 149 15.28 -7.34 3.10
C ARG A 149 13.89 -7.97 3.09
N ASN A 150 13.14 -7.90 4.19
CA ASN A 150 11.78 -8.43 4.29
C ASN A 150 10.73 -7.42 3.79
N VAL A 151 10.98 -6.87 2.60
CA VAL A 151 10.12 -5.84 1.99
C VAL A 151 8.75 -6.40 1.62
N VAL A 152 8.71 -7.67 1.20
CA VAL A 152 7.49 -8.43 0.89
C VAL A 152 7.66 -9.84 1.43
N LEU A 153 6.81 -10.25 2.38
CA LEU A 153 6.83 -11.63 2.88
C LEU A 153 6.02 -12.51 1.91
N ALA A 154 6.65 -13.57 1.40
CA ALA A 154 6.00 -14.49 0.45
C ALA A 154 4.71 -15.12 1.01
N GLN A 155 4.65 -15.33 2.33
CA GLN A 155 3.46 -15.83 3.03
C GLN A 155 2.27 -14.87 2.90
N ASP A 156 2.50 -13.56 2.83
CA ASP A 156 1.42 -12.59 2.76
C ASP A 156 0.79 -12.56 1.36
N LEU A 157 1.58 -12.84 0.32
CA LEU A 157 1.09 -13.02 -1.05
C LEU A 157 0.37 -14.36 -1.24
N ALA A 158 0.76 -15.41 -0.52
CA ALA A 158 0.13 -16.73 -0.59
C ALA A 158 -1.36 -16.69 -0.23
N THR A 159 -1.79 -15.75 0.61
CA THR A 159 -3.21 -15.53 0.96
C THR A 159 -4.09 -15.12 -0.24
N SER A 160 -3.47 -14.70 -1.34
CA SER A 160 -4.16 -14.31 -2.59
C SER A 160 -4.32 -15.49 -3.56
N VAL A 161 -3.70 -16.64 -3.28
CA VAL A 161 -3.75 -17.83 -4.16
C VAL A 161 -5.15 -18.47 -4.20
N PRO A 162 -5.88 -18.66 -3.07
CA PRO A 162 -7.24 -19.22 -3.12
C PRO A 162 -8.19 -18.40 -3.99
N ALA A 163 -8.06 -17.09 -3.92
CA ALA A 163 -8.82 -16.14 -4.72
C ALA A 163 -8.60 -16.27 -6.23
N LEU A 164 -7.35 -16.49 -6.65
CA LEU A 164 -7.01 -16.71 -8.06
C LEU A 164 -7.53 -18.05 -8.57
N LEU A 165 -7.64 -19.04 -7.69
CA LEU A 165 -8.16 -20.36 -8.00
C LEU A 165 -9.69 -20.45 -7.92
N GLY A 166 -10.38 -19.37 -7.51
CA GLY A 166 -11.83 -19.37 -7.30
C GLY A 166 -12.29 -20.29 -6.17
N LEU A 167 -11.43 -20.53 -5.17
CA LEU A 167 -11.68 -21.40 -4.01
C LEU A 167 -12.21 -20.60 -2.81
#